data_AF-A0A9X4BQW3-F1
#
_entry.id   AF-A0A9X4BQW3-F1
#
_cell.length_a   1.000
_cell.length_b   1.000
_cell.length_c   1.000
_cell.angle_alpha   90.00
_cell.angle_beta   90.00
_cell.angle_gamma   90.00
#
_symmetry.space_group_name_H-M   'P 1'
#
loop_
_entity.id
_entity.type
_entity.pdbx_description
1 polymer ?
#
loop_
_entity_poly.entity_id
_entity_poly.type
_entity_poly.pdbx_seq_one_letter_code
_entity_poly.pdbx_strand_id
1 'polypeptide(L)'
;MRRFISTLPALGLTLLLAACGDKQGVADNTASAPVAPTSKAHSPASMEAAKQGQNDMIKECSGARLHLTALPSKSGDSPKTRVEIERNGERQELAPPAEMVDYTAVGLGCAEDGKGTNYFVIQYGELPYGCEFCEWFFLYDAKGQLLNHAAPPLREQDGQQSPNNDEYEHKLEALGLKHPELVPFQP
;
A
#
# COMPACT_ATOMS: atom_id res chain seq x y z
N MET A 1 -27.31 48.53 20.47
CA MET A 1 -26.30 47.48 20.72
C MET A 1 -26.44 46.47 19.59
N ARG A 2 -25.48 46.04 18.78
CA ARG A 2 -24.00 46.04 18.81
C ARG A 2 -23.51 46.25 17.37
N ARG A 3 -22.43 47.02 17.19
CA ARG A 3 -21.70 47.12 15.91
C ARG A 3 -20.70 45.96 15.84
N PHE A 4 -20.70 45.19 14.75
CA PHE A 4 -19.71 44.15 14.47
C PHE A 4 -18.41 44.81 14.00
N ILE A 5 -17.33 44.62 14.76
CA ILE A 5 -15.98 44.99 14.36
C ILE A 5 -15.38 43.73 13.72
N SER A 6 -15.10 43.83 12.43
CA SER A 6 -14.39 42.82 11.65
C SER A 6 -12.89 43.13 11.72
N THR A 7 -12.09 42.21 12.24
CA THR A 7 -10.63 42.29 12.22
C THR A 7 -10.06 40.94 11.79
N LEU A 8 -9.59 40.89 10.55
CA LEU A 8 -8.76 39.83 9.99
C LEU A 8 -7.28 40.15 10.29
N PRO A 9 -6.47 39.20 10.79
CA PRO A 9 -5.03 39.34 10.75
C PRO A 9 -4.48 38.79 9.43
N ALA A 10 -3.75 39.63 8.72
CA ALA A 10 -2.93 39.26 7.58
C ALA A 10 -1.73 38.43 8.05
N LEU A 11 -1.64 37.17 7.60
CA LEU A 11 -0.45 36.33 7.79
C LEU A 11 0.47 36.51 6.58
N GLY A 12 1.64 37.09 6.85
CA GLY A 12 2.72 37.30 5.91
C GLY A 12 3.33 35.97 5.44
N LEU A 13 3.43 35.83 4.12
CA LEU A 13 4.07 34.71 3.43
C LEU A 13 5.55 35.04 3.25
N THR A 14 6.42 34.45 4.06
CA THR A 14 7.88 34.56 3.91
C THR A 14 8.38 33.36 3.10
N LEU A 15 8.75 33.63 1.84
CA LEU A 15 9.48 32.70 0.97
C LEU A 15 10.96 32.68 1.40
N LEU A 16 11.49 31.50 1.76
CA LEU A 16 12.92 31.27 1.92
C LEU A 16 13.39 30.28 0.85
N LEU A 17 14.12 30.81 -0.15
CA LEU A 17 14.95 30.03 -1.06
C LEU A 17 16.32 29.74 -0.40
N ALA A 18 16.73 28.48 -0.37
CA ALA A 18 18.12 28.06 -0.19
C ALA A 18 18.31 26.76 -1.01
N ALA A 19 18.85 26.84 -2.23
CA ALA A 19 20.27 26.75 -2.58
C ALA A 19 20.81 25.30 -2.56
N CYS A 20 20.92 24.72 -3.75
CA CYS A 20 21.63 23.48 -4.03
C CYS A 20 23.13 23.65 -3.76
N GLY A 21 23.71 22.72 -3.02
CA GLY A 21 25.16 22.64 -2.78
C GLY A 21 25.72 21.31 -3.28
N ASP A 22 26.31 21.35 -4.47
CA ASP A 22 27.22 20.34 -5.02
C ASP A 22 28.49 20.22 -4.17
N LYS A 23 28.92 18.98 -3.89
CA LYS A 23 30.33 18.69 -3.57
C LYS A 23 30.77 17.39 -4.25
N GLN A 24 31.46 17.58 -5.37
CA GLN A 24 32.46 16.66 -5.91
C GLN A 24 33.69 16.60 -4.99
N GLY A 25 34.21 15.38 -4.81
CA GLY A 25 35.52 15.12 -4.23
C GLY A 25 36.10 13.85 -4.86
N VAL A 26 37.07 14.05 -5.76
CA VAL A 26 37.90 13.04 -6.45
C VAL A 26 39.22 12.88 -5.70
N ALA A 27 39.73 11.65 -5.63
CA ALA A 27 41.15 11.23 -5.74
C ALA A 27 41.32 9.86 -5.02
N ASP A 28 41.45 8.75 -5.76
CA ASP A 28 42.71 8.15 -6.23
C ASP A 28 43.70 7.81 -5.11
N ASN A 29 44.00 6.53 -4.89
CA ASN A 29 45.23 5.93 -5.42
C ASN A 29 45.51 4.47 -5.00
N THR A 30 46.03 3.75 -6.00
CA THR A 30 47.12 2.74 -5.93
C THR A 30 46.80 1.27 -5.60
N ALA A 31 47.15 0.46 -6.60
CA ALA A 31 47.17 -0.98 -6.67
C ALA A 31 48.29 -1.65 -5.85
N SER A 32 48.06 -2.91 -5.44
CA SER A 32 49.02 -4.02 -5.56
C SER A 32 48.36 -5.37 -5.22
N ALA A 33 48.43 -6.31 -6.16
CA ALA A 33 48.34 -7.76 -5.94
C ALA A 33 49.74 -8.28 -5.45
N PRO A 34 49.97 -9.52 -4.96
CA PRO A 34 49.40 -10.78 -5.49
C PRO A 34 49.20 -11.94 -4.47
N VAL A 35 48.85 -13.11 -5.05
CA VAL A 35 49.04 -14.51 -4.61
C VAL A 35 47.83 -15.25 -4.01
N ALA A 36 47.39 -16.26 -4.75
CA ALA A 36 46.40 -17.28 -4.37
C ALA A 36 47.01 -18.38 -3.47
N PRO A 37 46.17 -19.10 -2.71
CA PRO A 37 46.07 -20.54 -2.99
C PRO A 37 44.63 -21.08 -2.98
N THR A 38 44.57 -22.35 -3.38
CA THR A 38 43.48 -23.17 -3.91
C THR A 38 42.40 -23.63 -2.92
N SER A 39 41.22 -23.85 -3.50
CA SER A 39 40.21 -24.89 -3.21
C SER A 39 39.39 -24.82 -1.91
N LYS A 40 38.12 -24.43 -2.08
CA LYS A 40 36.95 -25.25 -1.71
C LYS A 40 35.74 -24.80 -2.53
N ALA A 41 35.24 -25.71 -3.37
CA ALA A 41 33.98 -25.57 -4.07
C ALA A 41 32.86 -25.34 -3.05
N HIS A 42 32.35 -24.13 -2.99
CA HIS A 42 31.09 -23.81 -2.34
C HIS A 42 30.01 -23.87 -3.42
N SER A 43 29.02 -24.73 -3.19
CA SER A 43 27.77 -24.79 -3.94
C SER A 43 27.16 -23.38 -4.08
N PRO A 44 26.73 -22.95 -5.27
CA PRO A 44 25.87 -21.78 -5.38
C PRO A 44 24.44 -22.23 -5.05
N ALA A 45 24.13 -22.37 -3.77
CA ALA A 45 22.76 -22.24 -3.31
C ALA A 45 22.68 -20.88 -2.61
N SER A 46 21.71 -20.05 -3.00
CA SER A 46 21.46 -18.70 -2.48
C SER A 46 22.17 -17.57 -3.21
N MET A 47 21.82 -17.36 -4.48
CA MET A 47 21.60 -16.02 -5.02
C MET A 47 20.48 -16.08 -6.07
N GLU A 48 19.30 -16.51 -5.64
CA GLU A 48 18.08 -15.98 -6.24
C GLU A 48 17.64 -14.82 -5.35
N ALA A 49 18.41 -13.74 -5.41
CA ALA A 49 17.87 -12.44 -5.05
C ALA A 49 16.70 -12.24 -6.01
N ALA A 50 15.49 -12.42 -5.47
CA ALA A 50 14.25 -12.28 -6.20
C ALA A 50 14.33 -11.05 -7.07
N LYS A 51 13.98 -11.21 -8.34
CA LYS A 51 13.70 -10.10 -9.25
C LYS A 51 12.43 -9.38 -8.78
N GLN A 52 12.48 -8.80 -7.59
CA GLN A 52 11.57 -7.75 -7.13
C GLN A 52 11.87 -6.56 -8.04
N GLY A 53 10.95 -6.19 -8.91
CA GLY A 53 11.25 -5.03 -9.74
C GLY A 53 10.21 -4.51 -10.69
N GLN A 54 9.14 -5.24 -11.03
CA GLN A 54 8.12 -4.67 -11.93
C GLN A 54 6.67 -4.98 -11.56
N ASN A 55 6.37 -6.08 -10.84
CA ASN A 55 4.98 -6.52 -10.61
C ASN A 55 4.59 -6.61 -9.13
N ASP A 56 5.38 -6.02 -8.22
CA ASP A 56 5.21 -6.17 -6.77
C ASP A 56 5.23 -4.80 -6.10
N MET A 57 4.22 -4.54 -5.27
CA MET A 57 4.10 -3.35 -4.44
C MET A 57 4.12 -3.75 -2.98
N ILE A 58 4.84 -2.96 -2.20
CA ILE A 58 5.02 -3.17 -0.78
C ILE A 58 4.55 -1.96 0.00
N LYS A 59 3.79 -2.21 1.06
CA LYS A 59 3.41 -1.20 2.05
C LYS A 59 3.90 -1.63 3.43
N GLU A 60 4.82 -0.83 3.98
CA GLU A 60 5.28 -1.00 5.36
C GLU A 60 4.20 -0.51 6.34
N CYS A 61 3.82 -1.36 7.28
CA CYS A 61 2.93 -1.07 8.39
C CYS A 61 3.66 -1.33 9.72
N SER A 62 3.13 -0.81 10.83
CA SER A 62 3.69 -1.13 12.15
C SER A 62 3.60 -2.64 12.41
N GLY A 63 4.75 -3.29 12.58
CA GLY A 63 4.86 -4.72 12.89
C GLY A 63 4.51 -5.70 11.76
N ALA A 64 4.27 -5.24 10.53
CA ALA A 64 4.00 -6.09 9.37
C ALA A 64 4.28 -5.37 8.05
N ARG A 65 4.52 -6.13 6.99
CA ARG A 65 4.67 -5.62 5.63
C ARG A 65 3.61 -6.25 4.73
N LEU A 66 2.85 -5.44 4.03
CA LEU A 66 1.91 -5.91 3.02
C LEU A 66 2.61 -6.00 1.68
N HIS A 67 2.42 -7.11 0.98
CA HIS A 67 2.86 -7.32 -0.40
C HIS A 67 1.62 -7.45 -1.27
N LEU A 68 1.59 -6.75 -2.40
CA LEU A 68 0.58 -6.87 -3.43
C LEU A 68 1.30 -7.15 -4.74
N THR A 69 1.07 -8.33 -5.31
CA THR A 69 1.78 -8.80 -6.49
C THR A 69 0.79 -9.09 -7.61
N ALA A 70 1.06 -8.60 -8.83
CA ALA A 70 0.31 -8.99 -10.02
C ALA A 70 0.57 -10.46 -10.36
N LEU A 71 -0.51 -11.20 -10.60
CA LEU A 71 -0.47 -12.58 -11.03
C LEU A 71 -0.26 -12.66 -12.55
N PRO A 72 0.43 -13.69 -13.06
CA PRO A 72 0.51 -13.92 -14.49
C PRO A 72 -0.90 -14.10 -15.08
N SER A 73 -1.25 -13.28 -16.07
CA SER A 73 -2.49 -13.39 -16.84
C SER A 73 -2.20 -13.68 -18.31
N LYS A 74 -3.16 -14.28 -19.02
CA LYS A 74 -3.05 -14.43 -20.48
C LYS A 74 -3.49 -13.14 -21.15
N SER A 75 -3.03 -12.93 -22.38
CA SER A 75 -3.49 -11.80 -23.19
C SER A 75 -5.02 -11.86 -23.36
N GLY A 76 -5.70 -10.78 -22.97
CA GLY A 76 -7.17 -10.67 -23.01
C GLY A 76 -7.87 -10.92 -21.67
N ASP A 77 -7.17 -11.45 -20.65
CA ASP A 77 -7.73 -11.61 -19.30
C ASP A 77 -7.52 -10.34 -18.47
N SER A 78 -8.50 -9.98 -17.63
CA SER A 78 -8.33 -8.93 -16.62
C SER A 78 -7.21 -9.32 -15.64
N PRO A 79 -6.20 -8.46 -15.41
CA PRO A 79 -5.14 -8.76 -14.46
C PRO A 79 -5.71 -9.02 -13.05
N LYS A 80 -5.15 -10.02 -12.37
CA LYS A 80 -5.45 -10.32 -10.96
C LYS A 80 -4.21 -10.11 -10.11
N THR A 81 -4.43 -9.87 -8.83
CA THR A 81 -3.40 -9.59 -7.83
C THR A 81 -3.59 -10.51 -6.63
N ARG A 82 -2.50 -10.77 -5.91
CA ARG A 82 -2.49 -11.46 -4.63
C ARG A 82 -1.96 -10.51 -3.56
N VAL A 83 -2.54 -10.58 -2.36
CA VAL A 83 -2.06 -9.86 -1.19
C VAL A 83 -1.51 -10.83 -0.15
N GLU A 84 -0.33 -10.55 0.36
CA GLU A 84 0.31 -11.30 1.44
C GLU A 84 0.70 -10.36 2.58
N ILE A 85 0.52 -10.82 3.82
CA ILE A 85 1.09 -10.16 4.99
C ILE A 85 2.37 -10.88 5.39
N GLU A 86 3.47 -10.13 5.48
CA GLU A 86 4.74 -10.60 6.03
C GLU A 86 4.92 -10.12 7.47
N ARG A 87 5.22 -11.06 8.37
CA ARG A 87 5.54 -10.81 9.79
C ARG A 87 6.66 -11.73 10.23
N ASN A 88 7.71 -11.17 10.84
CA ASN A 88 8.86 -11.94 11.33
C ASN A 88 9.50 -12.87 10.26
N GLY A 89 9.42 -12.47 8.98
CA GLY A 89 9.91 -13.25 7.84
C GLY A 89 8.94 -14.33 7.34
N GLU A 90 7.79 -14.55 7.99
CA GLU A 90 6.74 -15.45 7.52
C GLU A 90 5.70 -14.70 6.69
N ARG A 91 5.29 -15.27 5.56
CA ARG A 91 4.25 -14.71 4.68
C ARG A 91 2.97 -15.52 4.77
N GLN A 92 1.86 -14.79 4.87
CA GLN A 92 0.50 -15.32 4.86
C GLN A 92 -0.31 -14.63 3.77
N GLU A 93 -0.83 -15.40 2.83
CA GLU A 93 -1.79 -14.90 1.84
C GLU A 93 -3.12 -14.53 2.48
N LEU A 94 -3.69 -13.41 2.06
CA LEU A 94 -5.04 -12.99 2.44
C LEU A 94 -6.06 -13.53 1.46
N ALA A 95 -7.09 -14.17 1.97
CA ALA A 95 -8.24 -14.53 1.17
C ALA A 95 -8.97 -13.26 0.70
N PRO A 96 -9.26 -13.12 -0.61
CA PRO A 96 -10.09 -12.03 -1.08
C PRO A 96 -11.54 -12.18 -0.56
N PRO A 97 -12.26 -11.08 -0.36
CA PRO A 97 -13.69 -11.13 -0.05
C PRO A 97 -14.46 -11.87 -1.14
N ALA A 98 -15.47 -12.66 -0.76
CA ALA A 98 -16.22 -13.51 -1.70
C ALA A 98 -17.01 -12.69 -2.72
N GLU A 99 -17.40 -11.48 -2.35
CA GLU A 99 -18.08 -10.50 -3.18
C GLU A 99 -17.16 -9.83 -4.23
N MET A 100 -15.84 -10.02 -4.13
CA MET A 100 -14.84 -9.37 -5.00
C MET A 100 -14.27 -10.28 -6.09
N VAL A 101 -14.96 -11.37 -6.45
CA VAL A 101 -14.47 -12.35 -7.45
C VAL A 101 -14.12 -11.74 -8.80
N ASP A 102 -14.89 -10.75 -9.25
CA ASP A 102 -14.67 -10.08 -10.52
C ASP A 102 -13.65 -8.93 -10.41
N TYR A 103 -13.33 -8.51 -9.19
CA TYR A 103 -12.39 -7.43 -8.88
C TYR A 103 -11.03 -7.97 -8.42
N THR A 104 -10.09 -7.08 -8.15
CA THR A 104 -8.76 -7.43 -7.65
C THR A 104 -8.26 -6.36 -6.70
N ALA A 105 -7.28 -6.68 -5.84
CA ALA A 105 -6.65 -5.68 -5.00
C ALA A 105 -5.85 -4.69 -5.86
N VAL A 106 -6.10 -3.40 -5.66
CA VAL A 106 -5.48 -2.29 -6.40
C VAL A 106 -4.81 -1.27 -5.49
N GLY A 107 -4.85 -1.45 -4.17
CA GLY A 107 -4.17 -0.54 -3.24
C GLY A 107 -4.02 -1.11 -1.84
N LEU A 108 -3.04 -0.58 -1.10
CA LEU A 108 -2.68 -1.01 0.25
C LEU A 108 -2.62 0.17 1.21
N GLY A 109 -3.14 -0.03 2.43
CA GLY A 109 -3.10 0.92 3.53
C GLY A 109 -2.94 0.26 4.90
N CYS A 110 -2.57 1.07 5.88
CA CYS A 110 -2.45 0.65 7.28
C CYS A 110 -3.26 1.63 8.14
N ALA A 111 -4.06 1.10 9.06
CA ALA A 111 -4.77 1.89 10.06
C ALA A 111 -4.38 1.43 11.47
N GLU A 112 -4.43 2.34 12.43
CA GLU A 112 -4.11 2.07 13.84
C GLU A 112 -5.19 2.68 14.72
N ASP A 113 -5.66 1.94 15.73
CA ASP A 113 -6.61 2.46 16.73
C ASP A 113 -5.90 3.29 17.82
N GLY A 114 -6.67 3.92 18.70
CA GLY A 114 -6.10 4.70 19.81
C GLY A 114 -5.32 3.89 20.86
N LYS A 115 -5.24 2.56 20.73
CA LYS A 115 -4.52 1.64 21.62
C LYS A 115 -3.25 1.07 20.97
N GLY A 116 -2.96 1.41 19.71
CA GLY A 116 -1.84 0.87 18.94
C GLY A 116 -2.15 -0.47 18.27
N THR A 117 -3.41 -0.86 18.15
CA THR A 117 -3.80 -2.07 17.40
C THR A 117 -3.74 -1.78 15.91
N ASN A 118 -2.97 -2.59 15.17
CA ASN A 118 -2.81 -2.45 13.72
C ASN A 118 -3.89 -3.17 12.93
N TYR A 119 -4.31 -2.53 11.85
CA TYR A 119 -5.24 -3.04 10.85
C TYR A 119 -4.69 -2.76 9.45
N PHE A 120 -5.12 -3.57 8.49
CA PHE A 120 -4.73 -3.44 7.10
C PHE A 120 -5.96 -3.10 6.27
N VAL A 121 -5.82 -2.14 5.37
CA VAL A 121 -6.89 -1.77 4.44
C VAL A 121 -6.45 -2.16 3.04
N ILE A 122 -7.24 -2.98 2.39
CA ILE A 122 -7.03 -3.41 1.01
C ILE A 122 -8.13 -2.77 0.16
N GLN A 123 -7.70 -2.05 -0.86
CA GLN A 123 -8.58 -1.45 -1.85
C GLN A 123 -8.77 -2.42 -3.01
N TYR A 124 -10.01 -2.64 -3.42
CA TYR A 124 -10.38 -3.48 -4.54
C TYR A 124 -10.99 -2.68 -5.67
N GLY A 125 -10.69 -3.07 -6.91
CA GLY A 125 -11.16 -2.44 -8.13
C GLY A 125 -10.76 -3.24 -9.37
N GLU A 126 -10.64 -2.55 -10.51
CA GLU A 126 -10.27 -3.14 -11.80
C GLU A 126 -8.93 -2.57 -12.29
N LEU A 127 -8.07 -3.41 -12.86
CA LEU A 127 -6.81 -2.98 -13.51
C LEU A 127 -6.99 -2.93 -15.04
N PRO A 128 -6.33 -2.00 -15.76
CA PRO A 128 -5.41 -0.97 -15.26
C PRO A 128 -6.12 0.33 -14.81
N TYR A 129 -7.44 0.38 -14.88
CA TYR A 129 -8.21 1.60 -14.73
C TYR A 129 -8.21 2.18 -13.31
N GLY A 130 -7.98 1.34 -12.28
CA GLY A 130 -7.73 1.77 -10.90
C GLY A 130 -8.70 2.84 -10.39
N CYS A 131 -8.16 3.82 -9.66
CA CYS A 131 -8.86 4.93 -8.99
C CYS A 131 -9.71 5.86 -9.90
N GLU A 132 -9.80 5.58 -11.20
CA GLU A 132 -10.76 6.26 -12.09
C GLU A 132 -12.22 5.79 -11.83
N PHE A 133 -12.39 4.62 -11.22
CA PHE A 133 -13.68 4.12 -10.75
C PHE A 133 -13.72 4.07 -9.23
N CYS A 134 -14.93 4.20 -8.68
CA CYS A 134 -15.11 4.11 -7.24
C CYS A 134 -14.66 2.71 -6.78
N GLU A 135 -13.85 2.64 -5.72
CA GLU A 135 -13.27 1.39 -5.21
C GLU A 135 -13.93 0.92 -3.91
N TRP A 136 -13.78 -0.38 -3.64
CA TRP A 136 -14.19 -1.00 -2.38
C TRP A 136 -13.03 -1.04 -1.40
N PHE A 137 -13.34 -0.89 -0.11
CA PHE A 137 -12.35 -0.99 0.95
C PHE A 137 -12.67 -2.13 1.90
N PHE A 138 -11.66 -2.97 2.15
CA PHE A 138 -11.77 -4.09 3.08
C PHE A 138 -10.72 -3.99 4.16
N LEU A 139 -11.19 -4.09 5.39
CA LEU A 139 -10.42 -4.02 6.61
C LEU A 139 -10.09 -5.43 7.08
N TYR A 140 -8.81 -5.67 7.32
CA TYR A 140 -8.29 -6.90 7.90
C TYR A 140 -7.65 -6.60 9.25
N ASP A 141 -7.83 -7.49 10.21
CA ASP A 141 -7.15 -7.39 11.51
C ASP A 141 -5.65 -7.73 11.40
N ALA A 142 -4.94 -7.58 12.53
CA ALA A 142 -3.54 -7.96 12.67
C ALA A 142 -3.24 -9.45 12.43
N LYS A 143 -4.24 -10.32 12.23
CA LYS A 143 -4.09 -11.74 11.89
C LYS A 143 -4.49 -12.04 10.44
N GLY A 144 -4.91 -11.04 9.69
CA GLY A 144 -5.42 -11.21 8.33
C GLY A 144 -6.86 -11.72 8.26
N GLN A 145 -7.65 -11.56 9.32
CA GLN A 145 -9.09 -11.85 9.29
C GLN A 145 -9.85 -10.66 8.72
N LEU A 146 -10.71 -10.93 7.74
CA LEU A 146 -11.60 -9.93 7.15
C LEU A 146 -12.65 -9.46 8.16
N LEU A 147 -12.86 -8.14 8.25
CA LEU A 147 -13.72 -7.54 9.28
C LEU A 147 -14.99 -6.88 8.75
N ASN A 148 -15.12 -6.69 7.43
CA ASN A 148 -16.29 -6.11 6.78
C ASN A 148 -16.60 -6.80 5.44
N HIS A 149 -17.83 -6.59 4.99
CA HIS A 149 -18.31 -7.01 3.68
C HIS A 149 -18.83 -5.84 2.85
N ALA A 150 -18.94 -6.08 1.55
CA ALA A 150 -19.65 -5.25 0.59
C ALA A 150 -20.71 -6.11 -0.09
N ALA A 151 -21.77 -6.46 0.63
CA ALA A 151 -22.84 -7.34 0.16
C ALA A 151 -24.20 -6.61 0.21
N PRO A 152 -24.79 -6.23 -0.95
CA PRO A 152 -24.28 -6.39 -2.32
C PRO A 152 -23.04 -5.51 -2.59
N PRO A 153 -22.20 -5.84 -3.60
CA PRO A 153 -21.02 -5.03 -3.94
C PRO A 153 -21.39 -3.60 -4.30
N LEU A 154 -22.48 -3.41 -5.04
CA LEU A 154 -22.96 -2.09 -5.42
C LEU A 154 -24.17 -1.71 -4.58
N ARG A 155 -24.16 -0.49 -4.05
CA ARG A 155 -25.35 0.15 -3.49
C ARG A 155 -25.98 1.02 -4.56
N GLU A 156 -27.30 1.08 -4.58
CA GLU A 156 -28.07 1.95 -5.47
C GLU A 156 -28.71 3.08 -4.65
N GLN A 157 -28.49 4.31 -5.07
CA GLN A 157 -29.09 5.49 -4.47
C GLN A 157 -29.51 6.44 -5.60
N ASP A 158 -30.77 6.86 -5.60
CA ASP A 158 -31.34 7.77 -6.61
C ASP A 158 -31.09 7.31 -8.07
N GLY A 159 -31.09 5.99 -8.29
CA GLY A 159 -30.84 5.37 -9.59
C GLY A 159 -29.37 5.36 -10.03
N GLN A 160 -28.44 5.75 -9.15
CA GLN A 160 -27.00 5.68 -9.36
C GLN A 160 -26.40 4.55 -8.53
N GLN A 161 -25.48 3.78 -9.14
CA GLN A 161 -24.74 2.73 -8.46
C GLN A 161 -23.36 3.24 -8.03
N SER A 162 -22.96 2.87 -6.81
CA SER A 162 -21.62 3.10 -6.28
C SER A 162 -21.15 1.88 -5.49
N PRO A 163 -19.85 1.70 -5.25
CA PRO A 163 -19.34 0.73 -4.30
C PRO A 163 -20.03 0.85 -2.96
N ASN A 164 -20.39 -0.30 -2.40
CA ASN A 164 -20.96 -0.40 -1.08
C ASN A 164 -19.82 -0.49 -0.05
N ASN A 165 -19.48 0.64 0.55
CA ASN A 165 -18.51 0.74 1.63
C ASN A 165 -19.17 0.96 3.00
N ASP A 166 -20.49 0.75 3.12
CA ASP A 166 -21.23 1.12 4.32
C ASP A 166 -20.73 0.35 5.56
N GLU A 167 -20.46 -0.95 5.43
CA GLU A 167 -19.90 -1.73 6.54
C GLU A 167 -18.45 -1.33 6.84
N TYR A 168 -17.66 -0.98 5.82
CA TYR A 168 -16.30 -0.48 6.01
C TYR A 168 -16.30 0.80 6.87
N GLU A 169 -17.11 1.79 6.51
CA GLU A 169 -17.25 3.04 7.25
C GLU A 169 -17.69 2.80 8.70
N HIS A 170 -18.69 1.94 8.88
CA HIS A 170 -19.17 1.59 10.22
C HIS A 170 -18.09 0.87 11.05
N LYS A 171 -17.24 0.03 10.43
CA LYS A 171 -16.13 -0.62 11.13
C LYS A 171 -15.02 0.34 11.51
N LEU A 172 -14.70 1.32 10.65
CA LEU A 172 -13.75 2.37 11.02
C LEU A 172 -14.25 3.13 12.25
N GLU A 173 -15.52 3.55 12.26
CA GLU A 173 -16.11 4.25 13.41
C GLU A 173 -16.10 3.39 14.67
N ALA A 174 -16.58 2.14 14.58
CA ALA A 174 -16.67 1.23 15.72
C ALA A 174 -15.31 0.90 16.36
N LEU A 175 -14.24 0.91 15.57
CA LEU A 175 -12.86 0.67 16.01
C LEU A 175 -12.11 1.96 16.33
N GLY A 176 -12.69 3.13 16.08
CA GLY A 176 -12.02 4.42 16.25
C GLY A 176 -10.86 4.65 15.29
N LEU A 177 -10.94 4.06 14.09
CA LEU A 177 -9.95 4.17 13.03
C LEU A 177 -10.23 5.39 12.15
N LYS A 178 -9.15 5.95 11.61
CA LYS A 178 -9.23 6.93 10.51
C LYS A 178 -9.08 6.21 9.18
N HIS A 179 -9.61 6.81 8.13
CA HIS A 179 -9.26 6.48 6.75
C HIS A 179 -7.74 6.58 6.57
N PRO A 180 -7.06 5.50 6.18
CA PRO A 180 -5.62 5.55 5.94
C PRO A 180 -5.31 6.16 4.58
N GLU A 181 -4.08 6.66 4.45
CA GLU A 181 -3.52 6.90 3.13
C GLU A 181 -3.27 5.57 2.42
N LEU A 182 -3.78 5.45 1.19
CA LEU A 182 -3.57 4.28 0.35
C LEU A 182 -2.48 4.52 -0.69
N VAL A 183 -1.66 3.49 -0.88
CA VAL A 183 -0.72 3.45 -1.99
C VAL A 183 -1.36 2.63 -3.11
N PRO A 184 -1.66 3.25 -4.27
CA PRO A 184 -2.25 2.55 -5.40
C PRO A 184 -1.22 1.67 -6.09
N PHE A 185 -1.66 0.51 -6.57
CA PHE A 185 -0.86 -0.43 -7.33
C PHE A 185 -0.67 0.09 -8.76
N GLN A 186 0.59 0.19 -9.17
CA GLN A 186 0.98 0.56 -10.53
C GLN A 186 1.68 -0.64 -11.16
N PRO A 187 0.94 -1.50 -11.91
CA PRO A 187 1.50 -2.66 -12.59
C PRO A 187 2.40 -2.31 -13.78
#